data_AF-A0A4Q5QPK7-F1
#
_entry.id   AF-A0A4Q5QPK7-F1
#
_cell.length_a   1.000
_cell.length_b   1.000
_cell.length_c   1.000
_cell.angle_alpha   90.00
_cell.angle_beta   90.00
_cell.angle_gamma   90.00
#
_symmetry.space_group_name_H-M   'P 1'
#
loop_
_entity.id
_entity.type
_entity.pdbx_description
1 polymer ?
#
loop_
_entity_poly.entity_id
_entity_poly.type
_entity_poly.pdbx_seq_one_letter_code
_entity_poly.pdbx_strand_id
1 'polypeptide(L)'
;SVLFASRGPLAITPKILVRQITLRPGQLYGLNRTQRTTSRLGALDMFRFNNVSFSKVPEAGTQNPLDTLQTAAPAATDHYLDALVTASPSPRFAETTEFGGTYVAGLPGPFGNLRLKWRNPFHGAEVLELSGRVGFEGQYNRLGADSSSPVDAVYTIQYGVTAALLVPKLLVPFGLGNFLRDYQPRTRFSLSYTYTSTPYYTRTNAEFTFDYLWQTSPYHQYVFTPIDAALVKTPFIRQDYRDLLEVYRIAGSPLYQSFRSIYEPSFSFTSIYNSNDITQTRNAQYLRLFVEVGGLTRKLYRTQEWFRGDREPADQLEAYDFAKIAVDYRRYYKLSPLTYLAWRLNGGVAHALTPTPTAADPTVSTYTIPYDKYFFVGGSNSVRAWQPRRLGTGAY
;
A
#
# COMPACT_ATOMS: atom_id res chain seq x y z
N SER A 1 -10.94 33.04 -17.99
CA SER A 1 -10.01 31.95 -18.36
C SER A 1 -9.12 31.62 -17.16
N VAL A 2 -8.41 30.47 -17.13
CA VAL A 2 -7.41 30.18 -16.09
C VAL A 2 -6.03 30.48 -16.68
N LEU A 3 -5.31 31.43 -16.09
CA LEU A 3 -3.97 31.82 -16.52
C LEU A 3 -2.92 31.12 -15.65
N PHE A 4 -1.84 30.66 -16.28
CA PHE A 4 -0.70 30.03 -15.60
C PHE A 4 0.53 30.92 -15.76
N ALA A 5 1.13 31.30 -14.64
CA ALA A 5 2.41 31.99 -14.60
C ALA A 5 3.40 31.14 -13.81
N SER A 6 4.63 31.04 -14.30
CA SER A 6 5.72 30.32 -13.65
C SER A 6 6.98 31.17 -13.70
N ARG A 7 7.76 31.18 -12.62
CA ARG A 7 9.12 31.73 -12.65
C ARG A 7 10.04 30.67 -13.24
N GLY A 8 10.23 30.72 -14.56
CA GLY A 8 10.98 29.73 -15.32
C GLY A 8 10.08 28.70 -16.04
N PRO A 9 10.67 27.66 -16.68
CA PRO A 9 9.92 26.70 -17.46
C PRO A 9 8.87 25.99 -16.60
N LEU A 10 7.68 25.79 -17.17
CA LEU A 10 6.59 25.07 -16.52
C LEU A 10 6.98 23.58 -16.39
N ALA A 11 7.40 23.19 -15.18
CA ALA A 11 7.85 21.82 -14.91
C ALA A 11 6.69 20.80 -15.00
N ILE A 12 5.45 21.21 -14.70
CA ILE A 12 4.28 20.33 -14.68
C ILE A 12 3.31 20.76 -15.79
N THR A 13 2.76 19.78 -16.49
CA THR A 13 1.76 20.01 -17.54
C THR A 13 0.54 20.78 -17.00
N PRO A 14 0.17 21.96 -17.56
CA PRO A 14 -0.94 22.77 -17.07
C PRO A 14 -2.27 22.02 -16.96
N LYS A 15 -2.54 21.10 -17.90
CA LYS A 15 -3.77 20.28 -17.92
C LYS A 15 -3.98 19.52 -16.61
N ILE A 16 -2.91 19.08 -15.95
CA ILE A 16 -2.97 18.34 -14.69
C ILE A 16 -3.28 19.28 -13.53
N LEU A 17 -2.67 20.47 -13.52
CA LEU A 17 -2.93 21.51 -12.53
C LEU A 17 -4.38 22.02 -12.61
N VAL A 18 -4.89 22.29 -13.83
CA VAL A 18 -6.31 22.68 -14.06
C VAL A 18 -7.28 21.64 -13.51
N ARG A 19 -6.92 20.35 -13.56
CA ARG A 19 -7.77 19.26 -13.05
C ARG A 19 -7.90 19.31 -11.53
N GLN A 20 -6.84 19.72 -10.83
CA GLN A 20 -6.82 19.81 -9.36
C GLN A 20 -7.49 21.08 -8.82
N ILE A 21 -7.48 22.17 -9.58
CA ILE A 21 -8.19 23.40 -9.20
C ILE A 21 -9.70 23.17 -9.38
N THR A 22 -10.50 23.38 -8.33
CA THR A 22 -11.97 23.25 -8.40
C THR A 22 -12.66 24.58 -8.68
N LEU A 23 -11.99 25.71 -8.45
CA LEU A 23 -12.49 27.06 -8.73
C LEU A 23 -12.57 27.30 -10.25
N ARG A 24 -13.67 27.88 -10.74
CA ARG A 24 -13.83 28.27 -12.16
C ARG A 24 -14.28 29.72 -12.27
N PRO A 25 -13.88 30.45 -13.33
CA PRO A 25 -14.34 31.82 -13.59
C PRO A 25 -15.87 31.90 -13.67
N GLY A 26 -16.46 32.99 -13.16
CA GLY A 26 -17.91 33.22 -13.16
C GLY A 26 -18.69 32.43 -12.09
N GLN A 27 -18.03 31.61 -11.28
CA GLN A 27 -18.68 30.94 -10.15
C GLN A 27 -18.71 31.84 -8.91
N LEU A 28 -19.79 31.76 -8.15
CA LEU A 28 -19.86 32.33 -6.80
C LEU A 28 -18.73 31.79 -5.92
N TYR A 29 -18.24 32.64 -5.03
CA TYR A 29 -17.26 32.26 -4.02
C TYR A 29 -17.80 31.10 -3.17
N GLY A 30 -16.94 30.12 -2.86
CA GLY A 30 -17.29 29.00 -2.01
C GLY A 30 -16.09 28.47 -1.24
N LEU A 31 -16.11 28.62 0.08
CA LEU A 31 -15.04 28.16 0.98
C LEU A 31 -14.70 26.67 0.77
N ASN A 32 -15.72 25.83 0.59
CA ASN A 32 -15.54 24.39 0.34
C ASN A 32 -14.72 24.11 -0.94
N ARG A 33 -14.87 24.92 -1.99
CA ARG A 33 -14.09 24.77 -3.23
C ARG A 33 -12.67 25.28 -3.06
N THR A 34 -12.48 26.36 -2.31
CA THR A 34 -11.15 26.87 -1.96
C THR A 34 -10.35 25.83 -1.18
N GLN A 35 -10.93 25.26 -0.12
CA GLN A 35 -10.30 24.21 0.68
C GLN A 35 -10.06 22.91 -0.11
N ARG A 36 -10.98 22.54 -1.00
CA ARG A 36 -10.76 21.39 -1.91
C ARG A 36 -9.61 21.63 -2.87
N THR A 37 -9.45 22.86 -3.37
CA THR A 37 -8.33 23.22 -4.27
C THR A 37 -6.99 23.10 -3.54
N THR A 38 -6.86 23.66 -2.34
CA THR A 38 -5.63 23.55 -1.54
C THR A 38 -5.32 22.10 -1.19
N SER A 39 -6.32 21.33 -0.75
CA SER A 39 -6.15 19.90 -0.45
C SER A 39 -5.72 19.09 -1.68
N ARG A 40 -6.33 19.31 -2.86
CA ARG A 40 -5.98 18.62 -4.11
C ARG A 40 -4.58 18.95 -4.59
N LEU A 41 -4.15 20.20 -4.46
CA LEU A 41 -2.79 20.61 -4.80
C LEU A 41 -1.76 20.04 -3.82
N GLY A 42 -2.08 20.00 -2.52
CA GLY A 42 -1.22 19.34 -1.51
C GLY A 42 -1.11 17.83 -1.73
N ALA A 43 -2.21 17.20 -2.13
CA ALA A 43 -2.26 15.76 -2.41
C ALA A 43 -1.35 15.31 -3.57
N LEU A 44 -0.96 16.21 -4.48
CA LEU A 44 -0.02 15.90 -5.57
C LEU A 44 1.41 15.61 -5.09
N ASP A 45 1.79 15.98 -3.86
CA ASP A 45 3.19 15.92 -3.36
C ASP A 45 4.19 16.66 -4.28
N MET A 46 3.73 17.64 -5.06
CA MET A 46 4.58 18.44 -5.95
C MET A 46 4.99 19.78 -5.36
N PHE A 47 4.25 20.25 -4.35
CA PHE A 47 4.38 21.60 -3.82
C PHE A 47 4.60 21.56 -2.31
N ARG A 48 5.56 22.34 -1.81
CA ARG A 48 5.82 22.50 -0.38
C ARG A 48 4.77 23.39 0.26
N PHE A 49 4.36 24.43 -0.45
CA PHE A 49 3.35 25.38 -0.02
C PHE A 49 2.35 25.60 -1.15
N ASN A 50 1.07 25.64 -0.80
CA ASN A 50 0.01 26.08 -1.69
C ASN A 50 -0.88 27.06 -0.92
N ASN A 51 -1.30 28.12 -1.59
CA ASN A 51 -2.22 29.09 -1.03
C ASN A 51 -3.19 29.56 -2.12
N VAL A 52 -4.41 29.92 -1.70
CA VAL A 52 -5.42 30.52 -2.57
C VAL A 52 -5.85 31.83 -1.92
N SER A 53 -5.46 32.94 -2.53
CA SER A 53 -5.84 34.29 -2.10
C SER A 53 -6.85 34.90 -3.06
N PHE A 54 -7.76 35.71 -2.52
CA PHE A 54 -8.73 36.45 -3.33
C PHE A 54 -8.46 37.95 -3.21
N SER A 55 -8.41 38.65 -4.35
CA SER A 55 -8.34 40.10 -4.41
C SER A 55 -9.57 40.65 -5.12
N LYS A 56 -10.12 41.77 -4.65
CA LYS A 56 -11.23 42.43 -5.32
C LYS A 56 -10.73 43.01 -6.64
N VAL A 57 -11.47 42.78 -7.73
CA VAL A 57 -11.20 43.48 -8.99
C VAL A 57 -11.67 44.92 -8.81
N PRO A 58 -10.82 45.94 -9.08
CA PRO A 58 -11.25 47.32 -9.01
C PRO A 58 -12.46 47.53 -9.92
N GLU A 59 -13.54 48.12 -9.39
CA GLU A 59 -14.66 48.57 -10.22
C GLU A 59 -14.14 49.56 -11.27
N ALA A 60 -14.63 49.43 -12.50
CA ALA A 60 -14.38 50.39 -13.56
C ALA A 60 -15.06 51.73 -13.18
N GLY A 61 -14.39 52.51 -12.34
CA GLY A 61 -14.95 53.73 -11.73
C GLY A 61 -13.96 54.48 -10.83
N THR A 62 -12.92 53.84 -10.30
CA THR A 62 -11.80 54.54 -9.66
C THR A 62 -10.63 54.67 -10.62
N GLN A 63 -10.85 55.36 -11.74
CA GLN A 63 -9.73 55.91 -12.51
C GLN A 63 -9.18 57.11 -11.73
N ASN A 64 -7.85 57.15 -11.54
CA ASN A 64 -7.18 58.43 -11.33
C ASN A 64 -7.62 59.38 -12.46
N PRO A 65 -7.96 60.65 -12.18
CA PRO A 65 -8.50 61.58 -13.17
C PRO A 65 -7.49 62.05 -14.25
N LEU A 66 -6.48 61.24 -14.60
CA LEU A 66 -5.45 61.58 -15.58
C LEU A 66 -5.26 60.56 -16.71
N ASP A 67 -6.12 59.54 -16.83
CA ASP A 67 -6.02 58.57 -17.94
C ASP A 67 -7.34 58.50 -18.71
N THR A 68 -7.71 59.64 -19.29
CA THR A 68 -8.76 59.71 -20.31
C THR A 68 -8.10 59.47 -21.65
N LEU A 69 -8.14 58.24 -22.15
CA LEU A 69 -8.34 57.91 -23.56
C LEU A 69 -8.50 56.39 -23.71
N GLN A 70 -9.70 55.99 -24.16
CA GLN A 70 -9.91 54.85 -25.07
C GLN A 70 -10.03 53.45 -24.45
N THR A 71 -11.22 53.12 -23.95
CA THR A 71 -12.20 52.24 -24.62
C THR A 71 -13.31 51.89 -23.63
N ALA A 72 -14.57 52.00 -24.08
CA ALA A 72 -15.74 51.68 -23.29
C ALA A 72 -15.75 50.17 -22.96
N ALA A 73 -15.28 49.82 -21.76
CA ALA A 73 -15.59 48.54 -21.14
C ALA A 73 -17.04 48.59 -20.62
N PRO A 74 -17.85 47.55 -20.81
CA PRO A 74 -19.22 47.52 -20.29
C PRO A 74 -19.16 47.69 -18.77
N ALA A 75 -20.09 48.48 -18.23
CA ALA A 75 -20.23 48.79 -16.81
C ALA A 75 -20.25 47.50 -15.97
N ALA A 76 -19.10 47.13 -15.41
CA ALA A 76 -18.96 45.98 -14.54
C ALA A 76 -19.57 46.32 -13.17
N THR A 77 -20.88 46.09 -13.05
CA THR A 77 -21.67 46.16 -11.82
C THR A 77 -21.51 44.91 -10.94
N ASP A 78 -20.53 44.06 -11.26
CA ASP A 78 -20.37 42.76 -10.65
C ASP A 78 -19.16 42.76 -9.71
N HIS A 79 -19.41 42.42 -8.45
CA HIS A 79 -18.41 42.21 -7.41
C HIS A 79 -17.54 40.96 -7.70
N TYR A 80 -16.66 41.05 -8.70
CA TYR A 80 -15.73 39.99 -9.06
C TYR A 80 -14.54 39.91 -8.09
N LEU A 81 -14.14 38.67 -7.78
CA LEU A 81 -12.92 38.34 -7.05
C LEU A 81 -11.93 37.67 -8.00
N ASP A 82 -10.71 38.18 -8.06
CA ASP A 82 -9.60 37.49 -8.70
C ASP A 82 -9.01 36.47 -7.71
N ALA A 83 -8.88 35.22 -8.17
CA ALA A 83 -8.45 34.09 -7.35
C ALA A 83 -7.02 33.70 -7.73
N LEU A 84 -6.05 34.18 -6.95
CA LEU A 84 -4.64 33.88 -7.14
C LEU A 84 -4.26 32.60 -6.39
N VAL A 85 -3.95 31.55 -7.15
CA VAL A 85 -3.41 30.29 -6.61
C VAL A 85 -1.90 30.33 -6.69
N THR A 86 -1.22 30.42 -5.55
CA THR A 86 0.24 30.37 -5.48
C THR A 86 0.69 28.99 -5.00
N ALA A 87 1.70 28.44 -5.65
CA ALA A 87 2.27 27.15 -5.27
C ALA A 87 3.81 27.20 -5.39
N SER A 88 4.50 26.76 -4.34
CA SER A 88 5.97 26.67 -4.32
C SER A 88 6.39 25.22 -4.52
N PRO A 89 7.20 24.90 -5.55
CA PRO A 89 7.58 23.53 -5.86
C PRO A 89 8.41 22.90 -4.74
N SER A 90 8.17 21.61 -4.50
CA SER A 90 9.02 20.77 -3.66
C SER A 90 10.30 20.38 -4.42
N PRO A 91 11.39 20.03 -3.70
CA PRO A 91 12.59 19.49 -4.33
C PRO A 91 12.27 18.28 -5.22
N ARG A 92 12.80 18.31 -6.45
CA ARG A 92 12.58 17.26 -7.45
C ARG A 92 13.07 15.90 -6.97
N PHE A 93 14.22 15.88 -6.32
CA PHE A 93 14.80 14.69 -5.68
C PHE A 93 14.74 14.88 -4.17
N ALA A 94 14.33 13.85 -3.45
CA ALA A 94 14.38 13.81 -2.00
C ALA A 94 14.90 12.46 -1.54
N GLU A 95 15.72 12.48 -0.51
CA GLU A 95 16.27 11.30 0.14
C GLU A 95 15.72 11.22 1.56
N THR A 96 15.42 10.00 2.01
CA THR A 96 15.07 9.72 3.39
C THR A 96 15.80 8.47 3.83
N THR A 97 16.65 8.62 4.84
CA THR A 97 17.48 7.55 5.37
C THR A 97 17.11 7.35 6.83
N GLU A 98 16.69 6.14 7.17
CA GLU A 98 16.24 5.75 8.50
C GLU A 98 17.10 4.59 9.00
N PHE A 99 17.60 4.71 10.23
CA PHE A 99 18.30 3.62 10.92
C PHE A 99 17.59 3.35 12.23
N GLY A 100 17.47 2.07 12.59
CA GLY A 100 16.80 1.67 13.81
C GLY A 100 17.25 0.31 14.29
N GLY A 101 16.72 -0.09 15.44
CA GLY A 101 16.96 -1.39 16.03
C GLY A 101 15.66 -2.01 16.51
N THR A 102 15.58 -3.33 16.38
CA THR A 102 14.54 -4.15 16.98
C THR A 102 15.16 -5.02 18.06
N TYR A 103 14.39 -5.42 19.06
CA TYR A 103 14.83 -6.41 20.05
C TYR A 103 13.76 -7.49 20.11
N VAL A 104 14.04 -8.60 19.43
CA VAL A 104 13.11 -9.73 19.30
C VAL A 104 13.89 -11.00 19.61
N ALA A 105 13.24 -11.93 20.31
CA ALA A 105 13.84 -13.20 20.67
C ALA A 105 15.13 -13.13 21.50
N GLY A 106 15.36 -12.04 22.24
CA GLY A 106 16.59 -11.83 23.00
C GLY A 106 17.77 -11.33 22.15
N LEU A 107 17.56 -11.13 20.84
CA LEU A 107 18.60 -10.71 19.91
C LEU A 107 18.33 -9.28 19.40
N PRO A 108 19.35 -8.40 19.39
CA PRO A 108 19.25 -7.09 18.76
C PRO A 108 19.29 -7.22 17.24
N GLY A 109 18.34 -6.57 16.56
CA GLY A 109 18.19 -6.58 15.12
C GLY A 109 18.25 -5.18 14.52
N PRO A 110 19.43 -4.66 14.16
CA PRO A 110 19.55 -3.37 13.48
C PRO A 110 18.94 -3.43 12.08
N PHE A 111 18.37 -2.33 11.63
CA PHE A 111 17.91 -2.16 10.26
C PHE A 111 18.24 -0.76 9.73
N GLY A 112 18.44 -0.68 8.42
CA GLY A 112 18.56 0.55 7.65
C GLY A 112 17.54 0.56 6.53
N ASN A 113 16.98 1.73 6.24
CA ASN A 113 16.03 1.96 5.17
C ASN A 113 16.43 3.24 4.43
N LEU A 114 16.64 3.15 3.13
CA LEU A 114 16.95 4.26 2.23
C LEU A 114 15.79 4.41 1.25
N ARG A 115 15.22 5.61 1.15
CA ARG A 115 14.14 5.95 0.22
C ARG A 115 14.55 7.15 -0.63
N LEU A 116 14.68 6.92 -1.93
CA LEU A 116 14.94 7.93 -2.94
C LEU A 116 13.63 8.24 -3.66
N LYS A 117 13.21 9.50 -3.61
CA LYS A 117 11.99 10.00 -4.25
C LYS A 117 12.35 10.93 -5.39
N TRP A 118 11.89 10.62 -6.60
CA TRP A 118 11.98 11.46 -7.78
C TRP A 118 10.57 11.93 -8.19
N ARG A 119 10.32 13.21 -8.00
CA ARG A 119 9.08 13.90 -8.40
C ARG A 119 9.11 14.27 -9.87
N ASN A 120 7.98 14.09 -10.52
CA ASN A 120 7.64 14.48 -11.87
C ASN A 120 8.62 13.98 -12.96
N PRO A 121 9.00 12.69 -13.00
CA PRO A 121 9.90 12.15 -14.03
C PRO A 121 9.35 12.29 -15.46
N PHE A 122 8.02 12.25 -15.64
CA PHE A 122 7.36 12.28 -16.95
C PHE A 122 6.51 13.55 -17.18
N HIS A 123 6.75 14.62 -16.41
CA HIS A 123 6.02 15.90 -16.50
C HIS A 123 4.51 15.85 -16.20
N GLY A 124 4.03 14.72 -15.67
CA GLY A 124 2.63 14.46 -15.35
C GLY A 124 2.30 14.48 -13.85
N ALA A 125 3.15 15.10 -13.03
CA ALA A 125 3.10 15.09 -11.56
C ALA A 125 3.19 13.68 -10.96
N GLU A 126 3.86 12.74 -11.63
CA GLU A 126 4.15 11.42 -11.10
C GLU A 126 5.19 11.46 -9.98
N VAL A 127 5.22 10.45 -9.12
CA VAL A 127 6.27 10.27 -8.12
C VAL A 127 6.84 8.88 -8.31
N LEU A 128 8.12 8.79 -8.67
CA LEU A 128 8.88 7.55 -8.64
C LEU A 128 9.59 7.45 -7.28
N GLU A 129 9.45 6.33 -6.62
CA GLU A 129 10.06 6.04 -5.33
C GLU A 129 10.86 4.75 -5.42
N LEU A 130 12.13 4.81 -5.08
CA LEU A 130 13.01 3.66 -4.95
C LEU A 130 13.38 3.52 -3.47
N SER A 131 13.05 2.38 -2.85
CA SER A 131 13.41 2.11 -1.47
C SER A 131 14.22 0.84 -1.33
N GLY A 132 15.27 0.88 -0.53
CA GLY A 132 16.09 -0.25 -0.13
C GLY A 132 16.06 -0.41 1.39
N ARG A 133 15.79 -1.62 1.87
CA ARG A 133 15.80 -1.99 3.29
C ARG A 133 16.78 -3.13 3.51
N VAL A 134 17.60 -2.99 4.56
CA VAL A 134 18.46 -4.06 5.06
C VAL A 134 18.19 -4.22 6.55
N GLY A 135 17.99 -5.43 7.03
CA GLY A 135 17.70 -5.67 8.44
C GLY A 135 18.20 -7.01 8.93
N PHE A 136 18.64 -7.02 10.17
CA PHE A 136 18.87 -8.22 10.96
C PHE A 136 17.70 -8.34 11.93
N GLU A 137 17.15 -9.53 12.09
CA GLU A 137 16.04 -9.78 13.00
C GLU A 137 16.30 -11.05 13.80
N GLY A 138 16.08 -10.98 15.11
CA GLY A 138 16.07 -12.16 15.96
C GLY A 138 14.78 -12.92 15.84
N GLN A 139 14.85 -14.21 15.52
CA GLN A 139 13.68 -15.09 15.49
C GLN A 139 13.93 -16.30 16.38
N TYR A 140 12.93 -16.68 17.18
CA TYR A 140 12.99 -17.95 17.89
C TYR A 140 12.88 -19.11 16.88
N ASN A 141 13.89 -19.97 16.80
CA ASN A 141 13.73 -21.24 16.11
C ASN A 141 13.14 -22.26 17.10
N ARG A 142 11.94 -22.76 16.79
CA ARG A 142 11.19 -23.68 17.67
C ARG A 142 10.56 -24.85 16.91
N LEU A 143 11.07 -25.17 15.73
CA LEU A 143 10.78 -26.46 15.11
C LEU A 143 11.49 -27.54 15.93
N GLY A 144 10.74 -28.46 16.55
CA GLY A 144 11.27 -29.57 17.36
C GLY A 144 11.40 -29.34 18.87
N ALA A 145 11.01 -28.17 19.39
CA ALA A 145 11.22 -27.88 20.81
C ALA A 145 10.09 -28.44 21.69
N ASP A 146 10.36 -29.56 22.38
CA ASP A 146 9.66 -29.92 23.61
C ASP A 146 9.79 -28.78 24.62
N SER A 147 8.80 -28.62 25.50
CA SER A 147 8.73 -27.57 26.52
C SER A 147 9.93 -27.49 27.49
N SER A 148 10.87 -28.43 27.41
CA SER A 148 12.08 -28.55 28.22
C SER A 148 13.40 -28.20 27.50
N SER A 149 13.42 -28.00 26.18
CA SER A 149 14.67 -27.69 25.45
C SER A 149 14.93 -26.18 25.35
N PRO A 150 16.20 -25.71 25.49
CA PRO A 150 16.55 -24.32 25.30
C PRO A 150 16.10 -23.84 23.91
N VAL A 151 15.42 -22.69 23.87
CA VAL A 151 14.99 -22.11 22.61
C VAL A 151 16.18 -21.40 21.97
N ASP A 152 16.69 -21.95 20.88
CA ASP A 152 17.71 -21.28 20.09
C ASP A 152 17.11 -20.06 19.39
N ALA A 153 17.66 -18.88 19.72
CA ALA A 153 17.38 -17.66 19.00
C ALA A 153 18.32 -17.58 17.79
N VAL A 154 17.76 -17.26 16.63
CA VAL A 154 18.45 -17.34 15.36
C VAL A 154 18.34 -16.02 14.62
N TYR A 155 19.46 -15.57 14.06
CA TYR A 155 19.50 -14.37 13.24
C TYR A 155 18.93 -14.63 11.85
N THR A 156 18.02 -13.75 11.44
CA THR A 156 17.47 -13.68 10.10
C THR A 156 17.97 -12.40 9.44
N ILE A 157 18.50 -12.50 8.23
CA ILE A 157 18.95 -11.36 7.43
C ILE A 157 17.91 -11.11 6.34
N GLN A 158 17.44 -9.88 6.21
CA GLN A 158 16.46 -9.47 5.22
C GLN A 158 17.00 -8.32 4.38
N TYR A 159 16.97 -8.48 3.06
CA TYR A 159 17.20 -7.42 2.09
C TYR A 159 15.91 -7.21 1.29
N GLY A 160 15.46 -5.98 1.15
CA GLY A 160 14.27 -5.62 0.38
C GLY A 160 14.57 -4.44 -0.53
N VAL A 161 14.16 -4.53 -1.79
CA VAL A 161 14.19 -3.41 -2.74
C VAL A 161 12.79 -3.23 -3.28
N THR A 162 12.34 -1.98 -3.42
CA THR A 162 11.03 -1.66 -3.98
C THR A 162 11.12 -0.46 -4.88
N ALA A 163 10.56 -0.57 -6.09
CA ALA A 163 10.35 0.52 -7.02
C ALA A 163 8.84 0.77 -7.14
N ALA A 164 8.39 1.97 -6.79
CA ALA A 164 6.98 2.34 -6.86
C ALA A 164 6.79 3.61 -7.71
N LEU A 165 5.92 3.54 -8.71
CA LEU A 165 5.50 4.68 -9.53
C LEU A 165 4.07 5.06 -9.16
N LEU A 166 3.90 6.25 -8.60
CA LEU A 166 2.60 6.85 -8.29
C LEU A 166 2.22 7.86 -9.37
N VAL A 167 1.07 7.64 -10.00
CA VAL A 167 0.49 8.51 -11.02
C VAL A 167 -0.78 9.16 -10.46
N PRO A 168 -0.91 10.49 -10.41
CA PRO A 168 -2.03 11.19 -9.78
C PRO A 168 -3.29 11.25 -10.67
N LYS A 169 -3.55 10.17 -11.41
CA LYS A 169 -4.75 9.95 -12.21
C LYS A 169 -5.11 8.48 -12.20
N LEU A 170 -6.40 8.20 -12.39
CA LEU A 170 -6.89 6.84 -12.62
C LEU A 170 -6.53 6.41 -14.05
N LEU A 171 -5.63 5.43 -14.19
CA LEU A 171 -5.29 4.80 -15.46
C LEU A 171 -6.21 3.60 -15.68
N VAL A 172 -7.49 3.85 -15.91
CA VAL A 172 -8.47 2.80 -16.21
C VAL A 172 -8.66 2.61 -17.71
N PRO A 173 -8.84 1.36 -18.17
CA PRO A 173 -9.33 1.11 -19.51
C PRO A 173 -10.77 1.68 -19.67
N PHE A 174 -11.21 1.87 -20.91
CA PHE A 174 -12.59 2.25 -21.26
C PHE A 174 -13.09 3.64 -20.80
N GLY A 175 -12.18 4.57 -20.47
CA GLY A 175 -12.55 5.98 -20.27
C GLY A 175 -13.31 6.32 -18.97
N LEU A 176 -13.41 5.39 -18.02
CA LEU A 176 -14.08 5.58 -16.72
C LEU A 176 -13.33 6.52 -15.74
N GLY A 177 -12.22 7.13 -16.19
CA GLY A 177 -11.33 7.96 -15.36
C GLY A 177 -11.93 9.27 -14.83
N ASN A 178 -13.14 9.64 -15.27
CA ASN A 178 -13.84 10.85 -14.84
C ASN A 178 -14.81 10.63 -13.68
N PHE A 179 -15.28 9.40 -13.43
CA PHE A 179 -16.27 9.13 -12.38
C PHE A 179 -15.73 9.42 -10.97
N LEU A 180 -14.46 9.09 -10.74
CA LEU A 180 -13.78 9.31 -9.46
C LEU A 180 -12.96 10.61 -9.42
N ARG A 181 -13.14 11.52 -10.40
CA ARG A 181 -12.33 12.75 -10.50
C ARG A 181 -12.32 13.55 -9.21
N ASP A 182 -13.42 13.54 -8.46
CA ASP A 182 -13.55 14.33 -7.25
C ASP A 182 -12.89 13.73 -5.99
N TYR A 183 -12.49 12.46 -6.06
CA TYR A 183 -11.96 11.67 -4.94
C TYR A 183 -10.44 11.44 -5.01
N GLN A 184 -9.72 12.35 -5.68
CA GLN A 184 -8.25 12.33 -5.81
C GLN A 184 -7.69 10.95 -6.20
N PRO A 185 -8.14 10.37 -7.33
CA PRO A 185 -7.78 9.01 -7.66
C PRO A 185 -6.31 8.94 -8.09
N ARG A 186 -5.62 7.91 -7.61
CA ARG A 186 -4.21 7.64 -7.90
C ARG A 186 -4.08 6.22 -8.43
N THR A 187 -3.13 6.05 -9.33
CA THR A 187 -2.67 4.74 -9.78
C THR A 187 -1.29 4.51 -9.23
N ARG A 188 -1.04 3.35 -8.63
CA ARG A 188 0.28 2.95 -8.15
C ARG A 188 0.69 1.68 -8.85
N PHE A 189 1.89 1.67 -9.40
CA PHE A 189 2.59 0.46 -9.80
C PHE A 189 3.72 0.23 -8.80
N SER A 190 3.84 -0.98 -8.25
CA SER A 190 4.91 -1.32 -7.32
C SER A 190 5.55 -2.63 -7.76
N LEU A 191 6.88 -2.65 -7.82
CA LEU A 191 7.67 -3.85 -8.00
C LEU A 191 8.56 -3.99 -6.77
N SER A 192 8.46 -5.10 -6.05
CA SER A 192 9.27 -5.37 -4.87
C SER A 192 9.98 -6.69 -4.98
N TYR A 193 11.18 -6.76 -4.41
CA TYR A 193 11.97 -7.96 -4.28
C TYR A 193 12.52 -8.04 -2.87
N THR A 194 12.21 -9.11 -2.17
CA THR A 194 12.67 -9.37 -0.80
C THR A 194 13.42 -10.69 -0.75
N TYR A 195 14.64 -10.67 -0.22
CA TYR A 195 15.46 -11.82 0.07
C TYR A 195 15.57 -11.98 1.58
N THR A 196 15.22 -13.15 2.09
CA THR A 196 15.33 -13.52 3.49
C THR A 196 16.26 -14.71 3.63
N SER A 197 17.28 -14.59 4.48
CA SER A 197 18.22 -15.65 4.78
C SER A 197 18.18 -15.99 6.26
N THR A 198 17.99 -17.26 6.55
CA THR A 198 18.14 -17.85 7.88
C THR A 198 19.21 -18.94 7.81
N PRO A 199 19.77 -19.40 8.94
CA PRO A 199 20.67 -20.55 8.98
C PRO A 199 20.08 -21.88 8.49
N TYR A 200 18.75 -21.97 8.32
CA TYR A 200 18.06 -23.19 7.89
C TYR A 200 17.56 -23.13 6.45
N TYR A 201 17.18 -21.94 5.98
CA TYR A 201 16.61 -21.76 4.65
C TYR A 201 16.83 -20.35 4.11
N THR A 202 16.77 -20.23 2.79
CA THR A 202 16.71 -18.94 2.09
C THR A 202 15.39 -18.83 1.34
N ARG A 203 14.81 -17.63 1.31
CA ARG A 203 13.53 -17.36 0.68
C ARG A 203 13.60 -16.07 -0.12
N THR A 204 13.05 -16.09 -1.32
CA THR A 204 12.90 -14.92 -2.19
C THR A 204 11.43 -14.66 -2.45
N ASN A 205 11.04 -13.39 -2.47
CA ASN A 205 9.70 -12.95 -2.82
C ASN A 205 9.81 -11.79 -3.81
N ALA A 206 9.35 -12.00 -5.04
CA ALA A 206 9.21 -10.96 -6.05
C ALA A 206 7.72 -10.66 -6.23
N GLU A 207 7.31 -9.41 -6.03
CA GLU A 207 5.89 -9.04 -6.04
C GLU A 207 5.68 -7.81 -6.92
N PHE A 208 4.76 -7.93 -7.87
CA PHE A 208 4.30 -6.82 -8.71
C PHE A 208 2.85 -6.50 -8.38
N THR A 209 2.56 -5.25 -8.02
CA THR A 209 1.21 -4.77 -7.74
C THR A 209 0.84 -3.58 -8.61
N PHE A 210 -0.42 -3.56 -9.02
CA PHE A 210 -1.09 -2.45 -9.67
C PHE A 210 -2.32 -2.10 -8.84
N ASP A 211 -2.27 -0.93 -8.20
CA ASP A 211 -3.33 -0.42 -7.34
C ASP A 211 -4.02 0.81 -7.92
N TYR A 212 -5.33 0.87 -7.74
CA TYR A 212 -6.12 2.09 -7.81
C TYR A 212 -6.49 2.53 -6.40
N LEU A 213 -6.11 3.76 -6.05
CA LEU A 213 -6.38 4.35 -4.75
C LEU A 213 -7.30 5.55 -4.92
N TRP A 214 -8.36 5.64 -4.12
CA TRP A 214 -9.18 6.84 -4.06
C TRP A 214 -9.65 7.10 -2.64
N GLN A 215 -9.89 8.37 -2.36
CA GLN A 215 -10.26 8.83 -1.03
C GLN A 215 -11.57 9.61 -1.11
N THR A 216 -12.63 9.05 -0.53
CA THR A 216 -13.97 9.67 -0.55
C THR A 216 -14.11 10.76 0.50
N SER A 217 -13.38 10.63 1.61
CA SER A 217 -13.38 11.53 2.75
C SER A 217 -11.99 11.52 3.40
N PRO A 218 -11.60 12.54 4.19
CA PRO A 218 -10.39 12.50 5.02
C PRO A 218 -10.20 11.21 5.82
N TYR A 219 -11.29 10.51 6.14
CA TYR A 219 -11.29 9.29 6.93
C TYR A 219 -11.53 8.00 6.14
N HIS A 220 -12.00 8.06 4.89
CA HIS A 220 -12.33 6.86 4.09
C HIS A 220 -11.45 6.76 2.85
N GLN A 221 -10.66 5.71 2.79
CA GLN A 221 -9.83 5.35 1.65
C GLN A 221 -10.23 3.99 1.11
N TYR A 222 -10.15 3.85 -0.21
CA TYR A 222 -10.33 2.58 -0.91
C TYR A 222 -9.09 2.27 -1.74
N VAL A 223 -8.75 0.99 -1.79
CA VAL A 223 -7.66 0.45 -2.60
C VAL A 223 -8.22 -0.75 -3.37
N PHE A 224 -8.21 -0.68 -4.68
CA PHE A 224 -8.54 -1.80 -5.54
C PHE A 224 -7.27 -2.22 -6.28
N THR A 225 -6.84 -3.46 -6.08
CA THR A 225 -5.65 -4.04 -6.67
C THR A 225 -6.08 -5.05 -7.73
N PRO A 226 -6.28 -4.61 -8.98
CA PRO A 226 -6.64 -5.51 -10.08
C PRO A 226 -5.54 -6.50 -10.47
N ILE A 227 -4.28 -6.22 -10.14
CA ILE A 227 -3.18 -7.15 -10.38
C ILE A 227 -2.28 -7.10 -9.15
N ASP A 228 -2.21 -8.22 -8.46
CA ASP A 228 -1.17 -8.53 -7.49
C ASP A 228 -0.57 -9.85 -7.94
N ALA A 229 0.73 -9.89 -8.24
CA ALA A 229 1.43 -11.06 -8.71
C ALA A 229 2.67 -11.28 -7.86
N ALA A 230 2.57 -12.23 -6.93
CA ALA A 230 3.68 -12.63 -6.08
C ALA A 230 4.32 -13.93 -6.59
N LEU A 231 5.64 -13.97 -6.62
CA LEU A 231 6.45 -15.15 -6.90
C LEU A 231 7.33 -15.40 -5.69
N VAL A 232 7.00 -16.44 -4.95
CA VAL A 232 7.74 -16.87 -3.77
C VAL A 232 8.54 -18.11 -4.12
N LYS A 233 9.82 -18.12 -3.81
CA LYS A 233 10.68 -19.30 -3.93
C LYS A 233 11.48 -19.51 -2.65
N THR A 234 11.78 -20.77 -2.36
CA THR A 234 12.70 -21.14 -1.27
C THR A 234 13.86 -21.93 -1.88
N PRO A 235 14.91 -21.27 -2.40
CA PRO A 235 15.96 -21.92 -3.19
C PRO A 235 16.82 -22.90 -2.39
N PHE A 236 17.02 -22.64 -1.10
CA PHE A 236 17.85 -23.46 -0.24
C PHE A 236 17.13 -23.81 1.05
N ILE A 237 17.18 -25.08 1.42
CA ILE A 237 16.76 -25.62 2.71
C ILE A 237 17.85 -26.60 3.16
N ARG A 238 18.34 -26.44 4.39
CA ARG A 238 19.32 -27.32 5.00
C ARG A 238 18.74 -28.72 5.20
N GLN A 239 19.54 -29.76 5.00
CA GLN A 239 19.04 -31.14 4.96
C GLN A 239 18.40 -31.58 6.28
N ASP A 240 19.04 -31.30 7.42
CA ASP A 240 18.50 -31.59 8.75
C ASP A 240 17.14 -30.91 9.01
N TYR A 241 16.98 -29.68 8.52
CA TYR A 241 15.72 -28.94 8.61
C TYR A 241 14.65 -29.54 7.69
N ARG A 242 15.03 -30.02 6.51
CA ARG A 242 14.14 -30.75 5.59
C ARG A 242 13.66 -32.07 6.22
N ASP A 243 14.55 -32.82 6.83
CA ASP A 243 14.22 -34.09 7.49
C ASP A 243 13.24 -33.84 8.66
N LEU A 244 13.48 -32.77 9.43
CA LEU A 244 12.57 -32.36 10.49
C LEU A 244 11.21 -31.91 9.94
N LEU A 245 11.17 -31.15 8.84
CA LEU A 245 9.90 -30.76 8.20
C LEU A 245 9.10 -31.98 7.75
N GLU A 246 9.77 -33.05 7.33
CA GLU A 246 9.12 -34.31 6.94
C GLU A 246 8.50 -35.03 8.14
N VAL A 247 9.18 -35.06 9.29
CA VAL A 247 8.61 -35.57 10.55
C VAL A 247 7.33 -34.80 10.91
N TYR A 248 7.37 -33.48 10.84
CA TYR A 248 6.20 -32.63 11.10
C TYR A 248 5.09 -32.82 10.06
N ARG A 249 5.44 -33.06 8.79
CA ARG A 249 4.46 -33.37 7.74
C ARG A 249 3.73 -34.67 8.05
N ILE A 250 4.44 -35.72 8.47
CA ILE A 250 3.83 -36.99 8.87
C ILE A 250 2.94 -36.82 10.10
N ALA A 251 3.33 -35.93 11.02
CA ALA A 251 2.50 -35.55 12.18
C ALA A 251 1.27 -34.69 11.83
N GLY A 252 1.12 -34.26 10.57
CA GLY A 252 -0.04 -33.51 10.08
C GLY A 252 0.15 -31.99 9.94
N SER A 253 1.35 -31.46 10.23
CA SER A 253 1.59 -30.02 10.21
C SER A 253 1.65 -29.46 8.78
N PRO A 254 0.95 -28.34 8.47
CA PRO A 254 0.99 -27.73 7.15
C PRO A 254 2.24 -26.87 6.91
N LEU A 255 3.17 -26.78 7.85
CA LEU A 255 4.33 -25.89 7.79
C LEU A 255 5.20 -26.12 6.54
N TYR A 256 5.32 -27.36 6.08
CA TYR A 256 6.06 -27.71 4.87
C TYR A 256 5.54 -26.96 3.63
N GLN A 257 4.25 -26.57 3.62
CA GLN A 257 3.63 -25.81 2.51
C GLN A 257 4.22 -24.41 2.38
N SER A 258 4.77 -23.83 3.46
CA SER A 258 5.37 -22.50 3.45
C SER A 258 6.68 -22.40 2.66
N PHE A 259 7.33 -23.54 2.41
CA PHE A 259 8.60 -23.63 1.69
C PHE A 259 8.43 -24.01 0.21
N ARG A 260 7.19 -24.14 -0.26
CA ARG A 260 6.91 -24.44 -1.67
C ARG A 260 7.09 -23.19 -2.52
N SER A 261 7.56 -23.41 -3.76
CA SER A 261 7.66 -22.36 -4.76
C SER A 261 6.26 -22.06 -5.30
N ILE A 262 5.73 -20.87 -5.02
CA ILE A 262 4.36 -20.49 -5.39
C ILE A 262 4.36 -19.26 -6.29
N TYR A 263 3.50 -19.30 -7.30
CA TYR A 263 3.11 -18.12 -8.07
C TYR A 263 1.64 -17.79 -7.77
N GLU A 264 1.44 -16.62 -7.19
CA GLU A 264 0.19 -16.21 -6.58
C GLU A 264 -0.31 -14.91 -7.22
N PRO A 265 -1.03 -15.01 -8.35
CA PRO A 265 -1.79 -13.89 -8.89
C PRO A 265 -3.12 -13.74 -8.14
N SER A 266 -3.39 -12.54 -7.65
CA SER A 266 -4.58 -12.19 -6.88
C SER A 266 -5.22 -10.88 -7.33
N PHE A 267 -6.50 -10.74 -6.99
CA PHE A 267 -7.27 -9.52 -7.08
C PHE A 267 -7.72 -9.18 -5.67
N SER A 268 -7.53 -7.94 -5.22
CA SER A 268 -7.97 -7.54 -3.89
C SER A 268 -8.67 -6.19 -3.85
N PHE A 269 -9.52 -6.04 -2.85
CA PHE A 269 -10.21 -4.80 -2.54
C PHE A 269 -10.12 -4.53 -1.04
N THR A 270 -9.63 -3.34 -0.70
CA THR A 270 -9.52 -2.86 0.68
C THR A 270 -10.34 -1.60 0.86
N SER A 271 -11.22 -1.57 1.86
CA SER A 271 -11.83 -0.34 2.37
C SER A 271 -11.25 -0.04 3.75
N ILE A 272 -10.75 1.18 3.93
CA ILE A 272 -10.13 1.64 5.17
C ILE A 272 -10.88 2.89 5.64
N TYR A 273 -11.56 2.76 6.77
CA TYR A 273 -12.03 3.88 7.56
C TYR A 273 -11.06 4.13 8.71
N ASN A 274 -10.56 5.35 8.86
CA ASN A 274 -9.76 5.75 10.00
C ASN A 274 -10.10 7.18 10.42
N SER A 275 -10.75 7.35 11.56
CA SER A 275 -10.99 8.67 12.16
C SER A 275 -9.97 9.04 13.24
N ASN A 276 -9.01 8.15 13.53
CA ASN A 276 -7.99 8.39 14.52
C ASN A 276 -7.05 9.51 14.07
N ASP A 277 -6.78 10.43 14.97
CA ASP A 277 -5.91 11.57 14.73
C ASP A 277 -4.83 11.55 15.79
N ILE A 278 -3.59 11.41 15.35
CA ILE A 278 -2.42 11.28 16.23
C ILE A 278 -2.23 12.58 17.04
N THR A 279 -2.74 13.70 16.54
CA THR A 279 -2.61 15.02 17.20
C THR A 279 -3.76 15.33 18.16
N GLN A 280 -4.86 14.58 18.11
CA GLN A 280 -6.07 14.90 18.88
C GLN A 280 -6.50 13.75 19.78
N THR A 281 -6.72 14.09 21.04
CA THR A 281 -7.31 13.22 22.06
C THR A 281 -8.82 13.13 21.87
N ARG A 282 -9.30 12.33 20.91
CA ARG A 282 -10.73 12.18 20.58
C ARG A 282 -11.18 10.73 20.46
N ASN A 283 -12.49 10.53 20.47
CA ASN A 283 -13.09 9.23 20.11
C ASN A 283 -12.66 8.86 18.69
N ALA A 284 -12.07 7.69 18.53
CA ALA A 284 -11.53 7.23 17.26
C ALA A 284 -12.00 5.83 16.93
N GLN A 285 -12.19 5.57 15.64
CA GLN A 285 -12.48 4.24 15.12
C GLN A 285 -11.64 3.96 13.88
N TYR A 286 -11.30 2.70 13.73
CA TYR A 286 -10.60 2.15 12.60
C TYR A 286 -11.37 0.93 12.12
N LEU A 287 -11.68 0.86 10.84
CA LEU A 287 -12.27 -0.31 10.20
C LEU A 287 -11.49 -0.58 8.91
N ARG A 288 -10.95 -1.78 8.78
CA ARG A 288 -10.38 -2.29 7.54
C ARG A 288 -11.17 -3.51 7.10
N LEU A 289 -11.83 -3.40 5.95
CA LEU A 289 -12.44 -4.51 5.24
C LEU A 289 -11.51 -4.90 4.09
N PHE A 290 -11.22 -6.19 3.97
CA PHE A 290 -10.34 -6.72 2.94
C PHE A 290 -10.97 -7.94 2.31
N VAL A 291 -11.01 -7.98 0.98
CA VAL A 291 -11.46 -9.12 0.19
C VAL A 291 -10.39 -9.40 -0.86
N GLU A 292 -10.04 -10.66 -1.05
CA GLU A 292 -9.03 -11.12 -1.97
C GLU A 292 -9.49 -12.40 -2.65
N VAL A 293 -9.24 -12.50 -3.96
CA VAL A 293 -9.51 -13.70 -4.75
C VAL A 293 -8.26 -14.00 -5.58
N GLY A 294 -7.68 -15.17 -5.36
CA GLY A 294 -6.50 -15.66 -6.05
C GLY A 294 -6.81 -16.73 -7.09
N GLY A 295 -5.96 -16.84 -8.11
CA GLY A 295 -5.98 -17.97 -9.05
C GLY A 295 -6.97 -17.86 -10.21
N LEU A 296 -7.74 -16.77 -10.33
CA LEU A 296 -8.66 -16.55 -11.47
C LEU A 296 -7.95 -16.61 -12.84
N THR A 297 -6.67 -16.23 -12.89
CA THR A 297 -5.83 -16.22 -14.10
C THR A 297 -5.05 -17.52 -14.31
N ARG A 298 -5.19 -18.53 -13.43
CA ARG A 298 -4.42 -19.78 -13.44
C ARG A 298 -4.41 -20.50 -14.78
N LYS A 299 -5.55 -20.48 -15.48
CA LYS A 299 -5.69 -21.12 -16.80
C LYS A 299 -4.78 -20.52 -17.88
N LEU A 300 -4.35 -19.26 -17.74
CA LEU A 300 -3.55 -18.56 -18.74
C LEU A 300 -2.08 -18.99 -18.73
N TYR A 301 -1.54 -19.39 -17.58
CA TYR A 301 -0.11 -19.69 -17.41
C TYR A 301 0.21 -21.16 -17.09
N ARG A 302 -0.74 -21.96 -16.59
CA ARG A 302 -0.46 -23.35 -16.16
C ARG A 302 0.14 -24.28 -17.24
N THR A 303 -0.07 -23.94 -18.51
CA THR A 303 0.43 -24.73 -19.66
C THR A 303 1.76 -24.23 -20.18
N GLN A 304 2.22 -23.07 -19.72
CA GLN A 304 3.44 -22.43 -20.19
C GLN A 304 4.67 -23.10 -19.59
N GLU A 305 5.74 -23.19 -20.36
CA GLU A 305 6.99 -23.86 -19.97
C GLU A 305 7.61 -23.21 -18.72
N TRP A 306 7.62 -21.87 -18.65
CA TRP A 306 8.15 -21.12 -17.51
C TRP A 306 7.45 -21.41 -16.19
N PHE A 307 6.18 -21.86 -16.21
CA PHE A 307 5.41 -22.19 -15.02
C PHE A 307 5.59 -23.66 -14.62
N ARG A 308 5.64 -24.56 -15.60
CA ARG A 308 5.77 -26.00 -15.35
C ARG A 308 7.13 -26.36 -14.75
N GLY A 309 8.16 -25.59 -15.08
CA GLY A 309 9.55 -25.88 -14.68
C GLY A 309 10.07 -27.12 -15.40
N ASP A 310 11.38 -27.35 -15.25
CA ASP A 310 11.97 -28.64 -15.63
C ASP A 310 11.49 -29.73 -14.66
N ARG A 311 11.69 -31.02 -15.02
CA ARG A 311 11.11 -32.19 -14.31
C ARG A 311 11.52 -32.34 -12.82
N GLU A 312 12.34 -31.44 -12.27
CA GLU A 312 12.75 -31.43 -10.88
C GLU A 312 11.66 -30.84 -9.97
N PRO A 313 11.18 -31.58 -8.95
CA PRO A 313 10.09 -31.13 -8.07
C PRO A 313 10.36 -29.81 -7.32
N ALA A 314 11.62 -29.42 -7.15
CA ALA A 314 12.01 -28.20 -6.43
C ALA A 314 11.77 -26.91 -7.24
N ASP A 315 11.76 -27.00 -8.57
CA ASP A 315 11.59 -25.85 -9.48
C ASP A 315 10.16 -25.70 -10.00
N GLN A 316 9.28 -26.67 -9.70
CA GLN A 316 7.89 -26.61 -10.09
C GLN A 316 7.14 -25.52 -9.32
N LEU A 317 6.52 -24.58 -10.04
CA LEU A 317 5.69 -23.55 -9.44
C LEU A 317 4.28 -24.08 -9.19
N GLU A 318 3.79 -23.83 -7.99
CA GLU A 318 2.42 -24.11 -7.61
C GLU A 318 1.56 -22.85 -7.68
N ALA A 319 0.29 -23.04 -8.04
CA ALA A 319 -0.71 -21.99 -8.03
C ALA A 319 -1.99 -22.51 -7.40
N TYR A 320 -2.58 -21.69 -6.55
CA TYR A 320 -3.73 -22.03 -5.74
C TYR A 320 -4.89 -21.08 -6.05
N ASP A 321 -6.10 -21.63 -6.13
CA ASP A 321 -7.31 -20.85 -6.32
C ASP A 321 -7.97 -20.67 -4.94
N PHE A 322 -8.14 -19.44 -4.48
CA PHE A 322 -8.64 -19.16 -3.14
C PHE A 322 -9.45 -17.87 -3.07
N ALA A 323 -10.29 -17.77 -2.05
CA ALA A 323 -10.93 -16.53 -1.65
C ALA A 323 -10.66 -16.25 -0.17
N LYS A 324 -10.44 -14.99 0.16
CA LYS A 324 -10.15 -14.53 1.51
C LYS A 324 -10.93 -13.27 1.82
N ILE A 325 -11.54 -13.23 2.99
CA ILE A 325 -12.21 -12.06 3.55
C ILE A 325 -11.62 -11.81 4.93
N ALA A 326 -11.24 -10.57 5.23
CA ALA A 326 -10.72 -10.18 6.54
C ALA A 326 -11.31 -8.85 7.00
N VAL A 327 -11.52 -8.75 8.30
CA VAL A 327 -12.05 -7.57 9.00
C VAL A 327 -11.14 -7.26 10.18
N ASP A 328 -10.67 -6.01 10.27
CA ASP A 328 -9.98 -5.46 11.45
C ASP A 328 -10.74 -4.22 11.90
N TYR A 329 -11.36 -4.31 13.06
CA TYR A 329 -12.08 -3.20 13.70
C TYR A 329 -11.40 -2.82 15.01
N ARG A 330 -11.20 -1.52 15.22
CA ARG A 330 -10.62 -0.97 16.45
C ARG A 330 -11.41 0.25 16.87
N ARG A 331 -11.59 0.38 18.17
CA ARG A 331 -12.32 1.50 18.75
C ARG A 331 -11.59 2.02 19.98
N TYR A 332 -11.49 3.34 20.03
CA TYR A 332 -10.88 4.09 21.12
C TYR A 332 -11.95 5.04 21.68
N TYR A 333 -12.43 4.73 22.86
CA TYR A 333 -13.36 5.58 23.61
C TYR A 333 -12.59 6.41 24.63
N LYS A 334 -12.67 7.72 24.49
CA LYS A 334 -12.17 8.67 25.48
C LYS A 334 -13.18 8.72 26.64
N LEU A 335 -12.79 8.22 27.81
CA LEU A 335 -13.61 8.25 29.02
C LEU A 335 -13.36 9.52 29.83
N SER A 336 -12.12 10.00 29.84
CA SER A 336 -11.69 11.24 30.50
C SER A 336 -10.60 11.92 29.66
N PRO A 337 -10.11 13.12 30.02
CA PRO A 337 -8.97 13.74 29.34
C PRO A 337 -7.72 12.85 29.26
N LEU A 338 -7.51 11.96 30.24
CA LEU A 338 -6.31 11.12 30.38
C LEU A 338 -6.59 9.61 30.25
N THR A 339 -7.85 9.19 30.15
CA THR A 339 -8.24 7.77 30.17
C THR A 339 -8.96 7.36 28.89
N TYR A 340 -8.47 6.28 28.29
CA TYR A 340 -9.05 5.67 27.10
C TYR A 340 -9.36 4.21 27.33
N LEU A 341 -10.55 3.81 26.91
CA LEU A 341 -10.90 2.41 26.71
C LEU A 341 -10.68 2.08 25.24
N ALA A 342 -9.78 1.14 24.96
CA ALA A 342 -9.51 0.67 23.61
C ALA A 342 -9.85 -0.81 23.48
N TRP A 343 -10.50 -1.17 22.37
CA TRP A 343 -10.72 -2.56 22.01
C TRP A 343 -10.50 -2.79 20.52
N ARG A 344 -10.21 -4.05 20.18
CA ARG A 344 -9.88 -4.48 18.83
C ARG A 344 -10.48 -5.86 18.56
N LEU A 345 -11.08 -6.00 17.39
CA LEU A 345 -11.61 -7.24 16.86
C LEU A 345 -10.97 -7.49 15.50
N ASN A 346 -10.34 -8.65 15.33
CA ASN A 346 -9.82 -9.08 14.03
C ASN A 346 -10.35 -10.47 13.74
N GLY A 347 -10.78 -10.68 12.51
CA GLY A 347 -11.24 -11.99 12.07
C GLY A 347 -11.29 -12.06 10.56
N GLY A 348 -11.47 -13.26 10.03
CA GLY A 348 -11.59 -13.49 8.62
C GLY A 348 -11.74 -14.96 8.29
N VAL A 349 -12.08 -15.23 7.03
CA VAL A 349 -12.24 -16.58 6.49
C VAL A 349 -11.43 -16.64 5.20
N ALA A 350 -10.67 -17.71 5.02
CA ALA A 350 -9.97 -18.02 3.79
C ALA A 350 -10.32 -19.46 3.39
N HIS A 351 -10.61 -19.68 2.11
CA HIS A 351 -11.05 -20.98 1.61
C HIS A 351 -10.52 -21.21 0.20
N ALA A 352 -10.14 -22.46 -0.10
CA ALA A 352 -9.72 -22.85 -1.44
C ALA A 352 -10.95 -22.95 -2.36
N LEU A 353 -10.90 -22.33 -3.53
CA LEU A 353 -12.01 -22.33 -4.49
C LEU A 353 -12.05 -23.62 -5.32
N THR A 354 -10.90 -24.26 -5.51
CA THR A 354 -10.77 -25.50 -6.26
C THR A 354 -9.90 -26.49 -5.51
N PRO A 355 -10.13 -27.81 -5.68
CA PRO A 355 -9.20 -28.80 -5.18
C PRO A 355 -7.88 -28.71 -5.97
N THR A 356 -6.76 -28.70 -5.26
CA THR A 356 -5.42 -28.68 -5.82
C THR A 356 -4.82 -30.08 -5.67
N PRO A 357 -4.29 -30.70 -6.75
CA PRO A 357 -3.59 -31.97 -6.64
C PRO A 357 -2.45 -31.86 -5.65
N THR A 358 -2.33 -32.81 -4.74
CA THR A 358 -1.22 -32.81 -3.79
C THR A 358 0.07 -33.18 -4.52
N ALA A 359 1.16 -32.49 -4.20
CA ALA A 359 2.46 -32.81 -4.79
C ALA A 359 2.99 -34.22 -4.42
N ALA A 360 2.46 -34.82 -3.34
CA ALA A 360 2.79 -36.18 -2.94
C ALA A 360 2.09 -37.25 -3.80
N ASP A 361 0.88 -36.95 -4.27
CA ASP A 361 0.11 -37.83 -5.15
C ASP A 361 -0.82 -36.97 -6.04
N PRO A 362 -0.55 -36.88 -7.35
CA PRO A 362 -1.37 -36.10 -8.27
C PRO A 362 -2.78 -36.68 -8.48
N THR A 363 -3.04 -37.91 -8.02
CA THR A 363 -4.38 -38.53 -8.02
C THR A 363 -5.25 -38.09 -6.84
N VAL A 364 -4.62 -37.58 -5.78
CA VAL A 364 -5.30 -37.05 -4.60
C VAL A 364 -5.36 -35.53 -4.70
N SER A 365 -6.56 -34.96 -4.52
CA SER A 365 -6.77 -33.51 -4.57
C SER A 365 -7.38 -33.01 -3.27
N THR A 366 -6.85 -31.90 -2.76
CA THR A 366 -7.25 -31.32 -1.48
C THR A 366 -7.53 -29.82 -1.62
N TYR A 367 -8.46 -29.31 -0.80
CA TYR A 367 -8.76 -27.89 -0.73
C TYR A 367 -7.71 -27.16 0.10
N THR A 368 -6.57 -26.85 -0.54
CA THR A 368 -5.43 -26.19 0.08
C THR A 368 -5.32 -24.74 -0.39
N ILE A 369 -5.01 -23.82 0.52
CA ILE A 369 -4.66 -22.42 0.21
C ILE A 369 -3.17 -22.18 0.45
N PRO A 370 -2.56 -21.13 -0.14
CA PRO A 370 -1.17 -20.79 0.13
C PRO A 370 -0.93 -20.55 1.62
N TYR A 371 0.22 -20.99 2.13
CA TYR A 371 0.48 -20.98 3.58
C TYR A 371 0.37 -19.57 4.19
N ASP A 372 0.84 -18.55 3.47
CA ASP A 372 0.80 -17.15 3.93
C ASP A 372 -0.63 -16.56 3.95
N LYS A 373 -1.62 -17.26 3.39
CA LYS A 373 -3.02 -16.82 3.39
C LYS A 373 -3.82 -17.36 4.58
N TYR A 374 -3.35 -18.38 5.30
CA TYR A 374 -3.99 -18.84 6.53
C TYR A 374 -4.04 -17.75 7.61
N PHE A 375 -5.04 -17.85 8.48
CA PHE A 375 -5.14 -16.98 9.65
C PHE A 375 -4.39 -17.61 10.82
N PHE A 376 -3.40 -16.86 11.31
CA PHE A 376 -2.67 -17.20 12.51
C PHE A 376 -2.80 -16.08 13.53
N VAL A 377 -2.95 -16.44 14.80
CA VAL A 377 -3.01 -15.50 15.92
C VAL A 377 -1.90 -15.81 16.95
N GLY A 378 -1.65 -14.83 17.82
CA GLY A 378 -0.55 -14.85 18.80
C GLY A 378 0.54 -13.81 18.49
N GLY A 379 1.24 -13.37 19.53
CA GLY A 379 2.25 -12.31 19.49
C GLY A 379 1.73 -10.98 20.06
N SER A 380 2.65 -10.01 20.21
CA SER A 380 2.39 -8.72 20.86
C SER A 380 1.25 -7.90 20.24
N ASN A 381 1.11 -7.97 18.91
CA ASN A 381 0.11 -7.25 18.13
C ASN A 381 -1.13 -8.09 17.77
N SER A 382 -1.29 -9.29 18.35
CA SER A 382 -2.44 -10.17 18.18
C SER A 382 -2.98 -10.55 19.57
N VAL A 383 -2.81 -11.80 20.01
CA VAL A 383 -3.11 -12.24 21.38
C VAL A 383 -1.81 -12.26 22.18
N ARG A 384 -1.69 -11.30 23.10
CA ARG A 384 -0.57 -11.24 24.05
C ARG A 384 -0.57 -12.52 24.93
N ALA A 385 0.60 -12.91 25.41
CA ALA A 385 0.87 -14.20 26.09
C ALA A 385 0.91 -15.45 25.20
N TRP A 386 0.36 -15.41 23.98
CA TRP A 386 0.55 -16.48 23.00
C TRP A 386 1.71 -16.14 22.07
N GLN A 387 2.47 -17.15 21.68
CA GLN A 387 3.59 -16.96 20.75
C GLN A 387 3.06 -16.66 19.34
N PRO A 388 3.81 -15.90 18.51
CA PRO A 388 3.40 -15.62 17.14
C PRO A 388 3.10 -16.88 16.35
N ARG A 389 1.97 -16.86 15.64
CA ARG A 389 1.48 -17.92 14.75
C ARG A 389 1.23 -19.30 15.38
N ARG A 390 1.01 -19.38 16.70
CA ARG A 390 0.76 -20.66 17.41
C ARG A 390 -0.71 -20.96 17.69
N LEU A 391 -1.62 -20.08 17.29
CA LEU A 391 -3.05 -20.30 17.38
C LEU A 391 -3.66 -20.15 15.98
N GLY A 392 -4.40 -21.16 15.53
CA GLY A 392 -5.05 -21.17 14.21
C GLY A 392 -5.01 -22.55 13.55
N THR A 393 -5.68 -22.68 12.41
CA THR A 393 -5.91 -23.95 11.69
C THR A 393 -4.66 -24.57 11.05
N GLY A 394 -3.48 -23.94 11.22
CA GLY A 394 -2.19 -24.48 10.76
C GLY A 394 -1.09 -24.44 11.82
N ALA A 395 -1.47 -24.36 13.11
CA ALA A 395 -0.53 -24.31 14.23
C ALA A 395 -0.10 -25.70 14.75
N TYR A 396 -0.74 -26.76 14.27
CA TYR A 396 -0.53 -28.16 14.66
C TYR A 396 -0.26 -28.98 13.42
#